data_AF-A0A2E8WSG3-F1
#
_entry.id   AF-A0A2E8WSG3-F1
#
_cell.length_a   1.000
_cell.length_b   1.000
_cell.length_c   1.000
_cell.angle_alpha   90.00
_cell.angle_beta   90.00
_cell.angle_gamma   90.00
#
_symmetry.space_group_name_H-M   'P 1'
#
loop_
_entity.id
_entity.type
_entity.pdbx_description
1 polymer ?
#
loop_
_entity_poly.entity_id
_entity_poly.type
_entity_poly.pdbx_seq_one_letter_code
_entity_poly.pdbx_strand_id
1 'polypeptide(L)' 'MIYEMRIYECFAGKLENLNSRFRNHTLKLFEKHGITNVGYWVNDVGPSNNTLTYLLSYPSHDARVESWKNFRNDPE' A
#
# COMPACT_ATOMS: atom_id res chain seq x y z
N MET A 1 -10.69 15.11 -2.85
CA MET A 1 -9.36 14.50 -2.64
C MET A 1 -9.35 13.87 -1.25
N ILE A 2 -8.93 12.62 -1.12
CA ILE A 2 -8.75 11.93 0.16
C ILE A 2 -7.40 11.22 0.20
N TYR A 3 -6.89 11.00 1.42
CA TYR A 3 -5.69 10.23 1.68
C TYR A 3 -6.03 9.02 2.57
N GLU A 4 -5.52 7.85 2.22
CA GLU A 4 -5.69 6.61 2.98
C GLU A 4 -4.33 6.17 3.51
N MET A 5 -4.16 6.24 4.84
CA MET A 5 -3.01 5.67 5.52
C MET A 5 -3.27 4.20 5.85
N ARG A 6 -2.33 3.34 5.51
CA ARG A 6 -2.40 1.90 5.79
C ARG A 6 -1.13 1.48 6.50
N ILE A 7 -1.31 0.70 7.58
CA ILE A 7 -0.22 0.17 8.40
C ILE A 7 -0.34 -1.34 8.38
N TYR A 8 0.66 -2.01 7.83
CA TYR A 8 0.76 -3.47 7.85
C TYR A 8 1.78 -3.89 8.88
N GLU A 9 1.30 -4.53 9.95
CA GLU A 9 2.15 -5.22 10.91
C GLU A 9 2.47 -6.62 10.39
N CYS A 10 3.77 -6.92 10.29
CA CYS A 10 4.24 -8.20 9.78
C CYS A 10 4.47 -9.19 10.92
N PHE A 11 4.42 -10.48 10.59
CA PHE A 11 5.09 -11.49 11.40
C PHE A 11 6.62 -11.35 11.31
N ALA A 12 7.33 -11.87 12.31
CA ALA A 12 8.79 -11.81 12.35
C ALA A 12 9.42 -12.38 11.06
N GLY A 13 10.40 -11.67 10.51
CA GLY A 13 11.12 -12.07 9.29
C GLY A 13 10.32 -11.95 7.98
N LYS A 14 9.09 -11.43 7.99
CA LYS A 14 8.26 -11.27 6.78
C LYS A 14 8.31 -9.89 6.14
N LEU A 15 8.87 -8.89 6.82
CA LEU A 15 8.90 -7.50 6.34
C LEU A 15 9.61 -7.36 5.00
N GLU A 16 10.76 -8.00 4.81
CA GLU A 16 11.50 -7.86 3.55
C GLU A 16 10.75 -8.48 2.36
N ASN A 17 10.08 -9.61 2.57
CA ASN A 17 9.22 -10.20 1.55
C ASN A 17 8.04 -9.29 1.21
N LEU A 18 7.47 -8.62 2.20
CA LEU A 18 6.42 -7.62 1.98
C LEU A 18 6.95 -6.44 1.17
N ASN A 19 8.10 -5.88 1.55
CA ASN A 19 8.73 -4.76 0.84
C ASN A 19 9.05 -5.13 -0.61
N SER A 20 9.61 -6.31 -0.84
CA SER A 20 9.90 -6.83 -2.17
C SER A 20 8.63 -6.97 -3.02
N ARG A 21 7.54 -7.51 -2.44
CA ARG A 21 6.24 -7.60 -3.13
C ARG A 21 5.71 -6.21 -3.53
N PHE A 22 5.83 -5.23 -2.65
CA PHE A 22 5.41 -3.86 -2.96
C PHE A 22 6.24 -3.28 -4.10
N ARG A 23 7.57 -3.29 -3.95
CA ARG A 23 8.52 -2.73 -4.93
C ARG A 23 8.37 -3.35 -6.32
N ASN A 24 8.21 -4.68 -6.37
CA ASN A 24 8.28 -5.41 -7.64
C ASN A 24 6.91 -5.52 -8.33
N HIS A 25 5.80 -5.46 -7.58
CA HIS A 25 4.46 -5.74 -8.11
C HIS A 25 3.42 -4.70 -7.68
N THR A 26 3.20 -4.53 -6.38
CA THR A 26 2.00 -3.82 -5.88
C THR A 26 1.93 -2.36 -6.31
N LEU A 27 3.05 -1.64 -6.35
CA LEU A 27 3.05 -0.22 -6.75
C LEU A 27 2.52 -0.01 -8.16
N LYS A 28 2.94 -0.88 -9.11
CA LYS A 28 2.49 -0.82 -10.51
C LYS A 28 1.02 -1.18 -10.65
N LEU A 29 0.56 -2.20 -9.91
CA LEU A 29 -0.85 -2.59 -9.89
C LEU A 29 -1.72 -1.49 -9.28
N PHE A 30 -1.26 -0.79 -8.24
CA PHE A 30 -1.95 0.38 -7.71
C PHE A 30 -2.14 1.45 -8.78
N GLU A 31 -1.07 1.82 -9.48
CA GLU A 31 -1.14 2.81 -10.56
C GLU A 31 -2.08 2.37 -11.70
N LYS A 32 -2.03 1.09 -12.09
CA LYS A 32 -2.93 0.47 -13.08
C LYS A 32 -4.40 0.67 -12.75
N HIS A 33 -4.76 0.66 -11.47
CA HIS A 33 -6.14 0.81 -10.97
C HIS A 33 -6.48 2.22 -10.47
N GLY A 34 -5.66 3.22 -10.80
CA GLY A 34 -5.91 4.62 -10.42
C GLY A 34 -5.67 4.93 -8.94
N ILE A 35 -4.95 4.06 -8.23
CA ILE A 35 -4.50 4.29 -6.86
C ILE A 35 -3.18 5.05 -6.91
N THR A 36 -3.15 6.27 -6.38
CA THR A 36 -1.92 7.08 -6.38
C THR A 36 -1.03 6.72 -5.19
N ASN A 37 0.21 6.31 -5.48
CA ASN A 37 1.26 6.05 -4.50
C ASN A 37 1.80 7.39 -3.95
N VAL A 38 1.68 7.65 -2.64
CA VAL A 38 2.14 8.92 -2.03
C VAL A 38 3.44 8.76 -1.26
N GLY A 39 3.56 7.73 -0.43
CA GLY A 39 4.76 7.50 0.38
C GLY A 39 4.75 6.19 1.14
N TYR A 40 5.94 5.66 1.43
CA TYR A 40 6.16 4.35 2.05
C TYR A 40 7.33 4.43 3.00
N TRP A 41 7.19 3.88 4.21
CA TRP A 41 8.26 3.84 5.20
C TRP A 41 8.12 2.65 6.16
N VAL A 42 9.25 2.26 6.73
CA VAL A 42 9.36 1.39 7.89
C VAL A 42 9.88 2.23 9.05
N ASN A 43 9.53 1.87 10.28
CA ASN A 43 10.05 2.59 11.43
C ASN A 43 11.49 2.13 11.71
N ASP A 44 12.45 3.04 11.59
CA ASP A 44 13.81 2.82 12.06
C ASP A 44 13.88 2.96 13.60
N VAL A 45 13.17 3.96 14.13
CA VAL A 45 13.02 4.21 15.57
C VAL A 45 11.53 4.35 15.87
N GLY A 46 11.02 3.59 16.84
CA GLY A 46 9.60 3.63 17.22
C GLY A 46 9.12 2.34 17.90
N PRO A 47 7.80 2.22 18.14
CA PRO A 47 7.23 1.11 18.90
C PRO A 47 7.31 -0.25 18.20
N SER A 48 7.44 -0.27 16.85
CA SER A 48 7.63 -1.49 16.08
C SER A 48 8.42 -1.22 14.81
N ASN A 49 9.54 -1.92 14.63
CA ASN A 49 10.34 -1.91 13.41
C ASN A 49 9.87 -2.95 12.36
N ASN A 50 8.78 -3.68 12.64
CA ASN A 50 8.26 -4.73 11.78
C ASN A 50 6.95 -4.32 11.07
N THR A 51 6.83 -3.03 10.77
CA THR A 51 5.65 -2.44 10.14
C THR A 51 6.01 -1.75 8.83
N LEU A 52 5.16 -1.93 7.81
CA LEU A 52 5.15 -1.09 6.62
C LEU A 52 4.00 -0.11 6.74
N THR A 53 4.32 1.18 6.81
CA THR A 53 3.33 2.25 6.73
C THR A 53 3.38 2.88 5.35
N TYR A 54 2.22 3.13 4.76
CA TYR A 54 2.13 3.77 3.47
C TYR A 54 0.89 4.62 3.32
N LEU A 55 0.98 5.58 2.41
CA LEU A 55 -0.04 6.57 2.13
C LEU A 55 -0.44 6.49 0.66
N LEU A 56 -1.74 6.47 0.41
CA LEU A 56 -2.35 6.49 -0.91
C LEU A 56 -3.25 7.72 -1.04
N SER A 57 -3.44 8.23 -2.25
CA SER A 57 -4.40 9.32 -2.51
C SER A 57 -5.38 8.98 -3.61
N TYR A 58 -6.57 9.59 -3.50
CA TYR A 58 -7.69 9.38 -4.41
C TYR A 58 -8.48 10.69 -4.63
N PRO A 59 -9.06 10.90 -5.82
CA PRO A 59 -9.88 12.08 -6.09
C PRO A 59 -11.11 12.19 -5.18
N SER A 60 -11.76 11.07 -4.84
CA SER A 60 -12.96 11.00 -3.99
C SER A 60 -13.04 9.66 -3.25
N HIS A 61 -13.99 9.54 -2.33
CA HIS A 61 -14.27 8.27 -1.67
C HIS A 61 -14.77 7.19 -2.64
N ASP A 62 -15.64 7.57 -3.59
CA ASP A 62 -16.17 6.64 -4.58
C ASP A 62 -15.06 6.11 -5.50
N ALA A 63 -14.14 6.98 -5.94
CA ALA A 63 -12.98 6.56 -6.72
C ALA A 63 -12.11 5.56 -5.95
N ARG A 64 -11.94 5.78 -4.63
CA ARG A 64 -11.22 4.85 -3.75
C ARG A 64 -11.90 3.48 -3.68
N VAL A 65 -13.23 3.42 -3.61
CA VAL A 65 -13.99 2.16 -3.62
C VAL A 65 -13.83 1.42 -4.94
N GLU A 66 -14.00 2.11 -6.06
CA GLU A 66 -13.85 1.57 -7.42
C GLU A 66 -12.43 1.00 -7.65
N SER A 67 -11.40 1.81 -7.37
CA SER A 67 -10.00 1.43 -7.56
C SER A 67 -9.62 0.18 -6.76
N TRP A 68 -10.04 0.09 -5.49
CA TRP A 68 -9.77 -1.10 -4.68
C TRP A 68 -10.52 -2.33 -5.15
N LYS A 69 -11.75 -2.17 -5.66
CA LYS A 69 -12.53 -3.28 -6.24
C LYS A 69 -11.80 -3.84 -7.45
N ASN A 70 -11.34 -2.98 -8.35
CA ASN A 70 -10.62 -3.38 -9.56
C ASN A 70 -9.27 -4.02 -9.22
N PHE A 71 -8.51 -3.41 -8.30
CA PHE A 71 -7.24 -3.97 -7.83
C PHE A 71 -7.38 -5.40 -7.25
N ARG A 72 -8.41 -5.67 -6.46
CA ARG A 72 -8.60 -7.02 -5.86
C ARG A 72 -9.05 -8.08 -6.86
N ASN A 73 -9.66 -7.65 -7.97
CA ASN A 73 -10.15 -8.55 -9.01
C ASN A 73 -9.14 -8.69 -10.17
N ASP A 74 -8.00 -8.00 -10.10
CA ASP A 74 -6.92 -8.17 -11.06
C ASP A 74 -6.30 -9.57 -10.88
N PRO A 75 -6.22 -10.40 -11.94
CA PRO A 75 -5.59 -11.72 -11.86
C PRO A 75 -4.06 -11.67 -11.71
N GLU A 76 -3.43 -10.51 -11.91
CA GLU A 76 -2.00 -10.26 -11.74
C GLU A 76 -1.63 -9.89 -10.29
#